data_AF-A0A2S2QD93-F1
#
_entry.id   AF-A0A2S2QD93-F1
#
_cell.length_a   1.000
_cell.length_b   1.000
_cell.length_c   1.000
_cell.angle_alpha   90.00
_cell.angle_beta   90.00
_cell.angle_gamma   90.00
#
_symmetry.space_group_name_H-M   'P 1'
#
loop_
_entity.id
_entity.type
_entity.pdbx_description
1 polymer ?
#
loop_
_entity_poly.entity_id
_entity_poly.type
_entity_poly.pdbx_seq_one_letter_code
_entity_poly.pdbx_strand_id
1 'polypeptide(L)'
;PKHVFDDPENCSNYFCKRKNLGEENHVIDMKRIGLWDDIGSIRSALTYHTESLMFNLNNNAAENYNSILAKFVGGKRVNLCLRGSYELRCNAAVTAYNAGANRFSLFHKKVVKKSPGVFTKRYIKRSQQLSDSRRRRQLFATPVQRLKSKNLLVPMRTMVLLT
;
A
#
# COMPACT_ATOMS: atom_id res chain seq x y z
N PRO A 1 20.14 -16.97 4.12
CA PRO A 1 19.69 -16.82 5.53
C PRO A 1 20.33 -17.82 6.50
N LYS A 2 20.52 -19.09 6.11
CA LYS A 2 21.12 -20.15 6.95
C LYS A 2 22.41 -19.71 7.67
N HIS A 3 23.32 -19.08 6.93
CA HIS A 3 24.58 -18.57 7.48
C HIS A 3 24.42 -17.49 8.58
N VAL A 4 23.30 -16.78 8.63
CA VAL A 4 22.99 -15.77 9.68
C VAL A 4 22.53 -16.44 10.98
N PHE A 5 22.03 -17.66 10.89
CA PHE A 5 21.54 -18.47 12.02
C PHE A 5 22.47 -19.66 12.28
N ASP A 6 23.76 -19.46 12.02
CA ASP A 6 24.84 -20.37 12.41
C ASP A 6 24.77 -21.77 11.77
N ASP A 7 24.16 -21.87 10.58
CA ASP A 7 24.24 -23.06 9.69
C ASP A 7 25.26 -22.80 8.56
N PRO A 8 26.48 -23.38 8.62
CA PRO A 8 27.54 -23.15 7.66
C PRO A 8 27.59 -24.17 6.51
N GLU A 9 26.66 -25.13 6.41
CA GLU A 9 26.74 -26.28 5.48
C GLU A 9 27.02 -25.87 4.02
N ASN A 10 26.37 -24.80 3.57
CA ASN A 10 26.44 -24.33 2.18
C ASN A 10 27.35 -23.10 1.98
N CYS A 11 28.17 -22.72 2.97
CA CYS A 11 29.04 -21.56 2.82
C CYS A 11 30.36 -21.93 2.13
N SER A 12 30.83 -21.15 1.16
CA SER A 12 32.17 -21.35 0.58
C SER A 12 33.25 -20.93 1.57
N ASN A 13 34.39 -21.62 1.58
CA ASN A 13 35.49 -21.37 2.53
C ASN A 13 36.04 -19.93 2.46
N TYR A 14 35.89 -19.27 1.31
CA TYR A 14 36.26 -17.86 1.15
C TYR A 14 35.36 -16.90 1.94
N PHE A 15 34.07 -17.21 2.08
CA PHE A 15 33.08 -16.33 2.72
C PHE A 15 32.93 -16.59 4.22
N CYS A 16 33.15 -17.83 4.68
CA CYS A 16 33.03 -18.19 6.09
C CYS A 16 34.33 -18.74 6.65
N LYS A 17 35.00 -17.93 7.46
CA LYS A 17 36.16 -18.33 8.28
C LYS A 17 35.75 -19.13 9.54
N ARG A 18 34.45 -19.16 9.85
CA ARG A 18 33.87 -19.65 11.12
C ARG A 18 33.40 -21.10 11.09
N LYS A 19 33.57 -21.83 9.99
CA LYS A 19 33.10 -23.22 9.81
C LYS A 19 33.49 -24.20 10.92
N ASN A 20 34.56 -23.92 11.67
CA ASN A 20 35.14 -24.83 12.64
C ASN A 20 34.98 -24.38 14.11
N LEU A 21 34.11 -23.40 14.40
CA LEU A 21 33.94 -22.85 15.75
C LEU A 21 32.92 -23.60 16.63
N GLY A 22 32.23 -24.60 16.08
CA GLY A 22 31.26 -25.41 16.84
C GLY A 22 30.08 -24.60 17.40
N GLU A 23 29.69 -23.54 16.69
CA GLU A 23 28.54 -22.69 17.06
C GLU A 23 27.23 -23.51 17.00
N GLU A 24 26.27 -23.19 17.86
CA GLU A 24 25.00 -23.91 17.98
C GLU A 24 24.07 -23.58 16.80
N ASN A 25 23.56 -24.61 16.11
CA ASN A 25 22.73 -24.43 14.92
C ASN A 25 21.27 -24.13 15.29
N HIS A 26 20.91 -22.84 15.29
CA HIS A 26 19.55 -22.39 15.60
C HIS A 26 18.51 -22.69 14.51
N VAL A 27 18.93 -23.03 13.29
CA VAL A 27 18.00 -23.35 12.18
C VAL A 27 17.12 -24.55 12.51
N ILE A 28 17.64 -25.53 13.25
CA ILE A 28 16.92 -26.76 13.62
C ILE A 28 15.75 -26.42 14.56
N ASP A 29 15.99 -25.60 15.58
CA ASP A 29 14.96 -25.19 16.52
C ASP A 29 13.92 -24.27 15.89
N MET A 30 14.35 -23.40 14.98
CA MET A 30 13.44 -22.55 14.20
C MET A 30 12.53 -23.35 13.26
N LYS A 31 13.03 -24.43 12.65
CA LYS A 31 12.22 -25.34 11.84
C LYS A 31 11.19 -26.07 12.70
N ARG A 32 11.57 -26.49 13.92
CA ARG A 32 10.67 -27.17 14.86
C ARG A 32 9.46 -26.30 15.24
N ILE A 33 9.68 -25.00 15.40
CA ILE A 33 8.63 -24.04 15.79
C ILE A 33 7.86 -23.49 14.56
N GLY A 34 8.32 -23.78 13.33
CA GLY A 34 7.72 -23.28 12.08
C GLY A 34 8.16 -21.87 11.67
N LEU A 35 8.93 -21.18 12.52
CA LEU A 35 9.46 -19.83 12.25
C LEU A 35 10.34 -19.76 10.99
N TRP A 36 11.01 -20.87 10.66
CA TRP A 36 11.84 -20.96 9.46
C TRP A 36 11.02 -20.78 8.17
N ASP A 37 9.81 -21.32 8.13
CA ASP A 37 8.93 -21.24 6.96
C ASP A 37 8.35 -19.83 6.80
N ASP A 38 8.03 -19.17 7.92
CA ASP A 38 7.60 -17.77 7.91
C ASP A 38 8.68 -16.85 7.34
N ILE A 39 9.92 -17.00 7.83
CA ILE A 39 11.07 -16.24 7.32
C ILE A 39 11.33 -16.56 5.84
N GLY A 40 11.19 -17.84 5.46
CA GLY A 40 11.30 -18.29 4.09
C GLY A 40 10.27 -17.64 3.17
N SER A 41 9.00 -17.59 3.61
CA SER A 41 7.87 -17.00 2.89
C SER A 41 8.04 -15.49 2.72
N ILE A 42 8.38 -14.77 3.80
CA ILE A 42 8.65 -13.32 3.76
C ILE A 42 9.79 -13.01 2.79
N ARG A 43 10.89 -13.78 2.86
CA ARG A 43 12.02 -13.63 1.94
C ARG A 43 11.58 -13.83 0.50
N SER A 44 10.85 -14.91 0.20
CA SER A 44 10.39 -15.21 -1.16
C SER A 44 9.51 -14.09 -1.72
N ALA A 45 8.59 -13.54 -0.92
CA ALA A 45 7.77 -12.40 -1.30
C ALA A 45 8.62 -11.15 -1.56
N LEU A 46 9.61 -10.86 -0.70
CA LEU A 46 10.49 -9.71 -0.89
C LEU A 46 11.34 -9.85 -2.16
N THR A 47 11.94 -11.02 -2.40
CA THR A 47 12.72 -11.29 -3.61
C THR A 47 11.87 -11.18 -4.87
N TYR A 48 10.64 -11.68 -4.83
CA TYR A 48 9.71 -11.59 -5.94
C TYR A 48 9.36 -10.14 -6.30
N HIS A 49 9.26 -9.25 -5.30
CA HIS A 49 8.96 -7.83 -5.51
C HIS A 49 10.20 -6.93 -5.59
N THR A 50 11.42 -7.47 -5.59
CA THR A 50 12.65 -6.66 -5.48
C THR A 50 12.83 -5.73 -6.68
N GLU A 51 12.55 -6.18 -7.90
CA GLU A 51 12.64 -5.31 -9.09
C GLU A 51 11.61 -4.17 -9.03
N SER A 52 10.37 -4.47 -8.66
CA SER A 52 9.32 -3.45 -8.48
C SER A 52 9.69 -2.44 -7.39
N LEU A 53 10.30 -2.90 -6.30
CA LEU A 53 10.80 -2.05 -5.21
C LEU A 53 11.99 -1.18 -5.65
N MET A 54 12.96 -1.76 -6.35
CA MET A 54 14.16 -1.08 -6.85
C MET A 54 13.83 0.01 -7.87
N PHE A 55 12.92 -0.28 -8.80
CA PHE A 55 12.48 0.67 -9.82
C PHE A 55 11.29 1.53 -9.37
N ASN A 56 10.86 1.42 -8.12
CA ASN A 56 9.71 2.12 -7.55
C ASN A 56 8.48 2.05 -8.48
N LEU A 57 8.24 0.87 -9.05
CA LEU A 57 7.06 0.52 -9.82
C LEU A 57 5.91 0.39 -8.82
N ASN A 58 5.42 1.55 -8.36
CA ASN A 58 4.23 1.63 -7.57
C ASN A 58 3.03 1.21 -8.42
N ASN A 59 2.07 0.56 -7.76
CA ASN A 59 0.82 0.18 -8.38
C ASN A 59 0.29 1.39 -9.15
N ASN A 60 0.14 1.22 -10.47
CA ASN A 60 -0.29 2.28 -11.37
C ASN A 60 -1.53 2.97 -10.78
N ALA A 61 -1.73 4.26 -11.03
CA ALA A 61 -2.97 4.96 -10.66
C ALA A 61 -4.23 4.16 -11.08
N ALA A 62 -4.17 3.43 -12.21
CA ALA A 62 -5.19 2.49 -12.65
C ALA A 62 -5.41 1.31 -11.66
N GLU A 63 -4.36 0.69 -11.17
CA GLU A 63 -4.44 -0.41 -10.19
C GLU A 63 -4.93 0.09 -8.83
N ASN A 64 -4.47 1.27 -8.39
CA ASN A 64 -4.93 1.87 -7.15
C ASN A 64 -6.42 2.23 -7.24
N TYR A 65 -6.86 2.82 -8.37
CA TYR A 65 -8.27 3.04 -8.66
C TYR A 65 -9.07 1.74 -8.63
N ASN A 66 -8.58 0.68 -9.28
CA ASN A 66 -9.25 -0.62 -9.32
C ASN A 66 -9.38 -1.23 -7.91
N SER A 67 -8.39 -1.05 -7.05
CA SER A 67 -8.46 -1.49 -5.64
C SER A 67 -9.53 -0.73 -4.83
N ILE A 68 -9.75 0.55 -5.11
CA ILE A 68 -10.79 1.36 -4.48
C ILE A 68 -12.16 0.97 -5.03
N LEU A 69 -12.27 0.80 -6.36
CA LEU A 69 -13.48 0.34 -7.02
C LEU A 69 -13.91 -1.02 -6.46
N ALA A 70 -12.99 -1.98 -6.31
CA ALA A 70 -13.26 -3.30 -5.74
C ALA A 70 -13.85 -3.21 -4.31
N LYS A 71 -13.40 -2.26 -3.48
CA LYS A 71 -13.98 -2.03 -2.14
C LYS A 71 -15.42 -1.52 -2.20
N PHE A 72 -15.73 -0.65 -3.17
CA PHE A 72 -17.09 -0.18 -3.40
C PHE A 72 -17.97 -1.24 -4.07
N VAL A 73 -17.39 -2.16 -4.84
CA VAL A 73 -18.09 -3.30 -5.43
C VAL A 73 -18.42 -4.36 -4.37
N GLY A 74 -17.50 -4.62 -3.44
CA GLY A 74 -17.66 -5.64 -2.40
C GLY A 74 -18.34 -5.17 -1.09
N GLY A 75 -18.38 -3.86 -0.79
CA GLY A 75 -18.95 -3.32 0.45
C GLY A 75 -20.48 -3.27 0.45
N LYS A 76 -21.13 -3.96 1.41
CA LYS A 76 -22.60 -4.10 1.62
C LYS A 76 -23.44 -4.08 0.34
N ARG A 77 -23.79 -5.28 -0.14
CA ARG A 77 -24.53 -5.66 -1.36
C ARG A 77 -25.94 -5.07 -1.55
N VAL A 78 -26.37 -4.07 -0.76
CA VAL A 78 -27.75 -3.56 -0.78
C VAL A 78 -28.10 -2.93 -2.14
N ASN A 79 -27.11 -2.39 -2.88
CA ASN A 79 -27.34 -1.69 -4.16
C ASN A 79 -26.44 -2.19 -5.31
N LEU A 80 -26.10 -3.49 -5.36
CA LEU A 80 -25.20 -4.04 -6.38
C LEU A 80 -25.83 -4.08 -7.79
N CYS A 81 -27.15 -4.30 -7.87
CA CYS A 81 -27.84 -4.60 -9.13
C CYS A 81 -28.82 -3.50 -9.59
N LEU A 82 -28.82 -2.33 -8.96
CA LEU A 82 -29.65 -1.22 -9.40
C LEU A 82 -29.06 -0.56 -10.65
N ARG A 83 -29.92 -0.10 -11.56
CA ARG A 83 -29.51 0.70 -12.73
C ARG A 83 -28.67 1.91 -12.26
N GLY A 84 -27.50 2.11 -12.87
CA GLY A 84 -26.55 3.18 -12.48
C GLY A 84 -25.66 2.87 -11.28
N SER A 85 -25.79 1.69 -10.64
CA SER A 85 -24.97 1.31 -9.47
C SER A 85 -23.48 1.22 -9.78
N TYR A 86 -23.08 0.76 -10.98
CA TYR A 86 -21.68 0.69 -11.38
C TYR A 86 -21.08 2.09 -11.56
N GLU A 87 -21.79 2.96 -12.28
CA GLU A 87 -21.38 4.35 -12.50
C GLU A 87 -21.23 5.11 -11.18
N LEU A 88 -22.18 4.95 -10.25
CA LEU A 88 -22.09 5.54 -8.91
C LEU A 88 -20.84 5.06 -8.16
N ARG A 89 -20.51 3.77 -8.25
CA ARG A 89 -19.29 3.22 -7.62
C ARG A 89 -18.03 3.77 -8.25
N CYS A 90 -17.99 3.90 -9.57
CA CYS A 90 -16.89 4.54 -10.29
C CYS A 90 -16.70 6.00 -9.86
N ASN A 91 -17.79 6.77 -9.81
CA ASN A 91 -17.78 8.18 -9.39
C ASN A 91 -17.39 8.35 -7.91
N ALA A 92 -17.86 7.44 -7.04
CA ALA A 92 -17.48 7.41 -5.63
C ALA A 92 -15.98 7.07 -5.46
N ALA A 93 -15.46 6.13 -6.25
CA ALA A 93 -14.05 5.75 -6.25
C ALA A 93 -13.16 6.91 -6.70
N VAL A 94 -13.50 7.59 -7.80
CA VAL A 94 -12.80 8.80 -8.28
C VAL A 94 -12.81 9.89 -7.20
N THR A 95 -13.96 10.16 -6.61
CA THR A 95 -14.09 11.18 -5.56
C THR A 95 -13.27 10.82 -4.32
N ALA A 96 -13.25 9.55 -3.92
CA ALA A 96 -12.46 9.07 -2.78
C ALA A 96 -10.95 9.14 -3.06
N TYR A 97 -10.53 8.81 -4.28
CA TYR A 97 -9.13 8.91 -4.71
C TYR A 97 -8.64 10.37 -4.70
N ASN A 98 -9.42 11.28 -5.30
CA ASN A 98 -9.04 12.69 -5.43
C ASN A 98 -9.19 13.49 -4.14
N ALA A 99 -10.32 13.36 -3.44
CA ALA A 99 -10.63 14.20 -2.27
C ALA A 99 -10.25 13.54 -0.93
N GLY A 100 -9.89 12.26 -0.91
CA GLY A 100 -9.43 11.53 0.27
C GLY A 100 -10.41 11.62 1.46
N ALA A 101 -9.89 12.06 2.61
CA ALA A 101 -10.69 12.23 3.82
C ALA A 101 -11.75 13.35 3.71
N ASN A 102 -11.53 14.35 2.85
CA ASN A 102 -12.41 15.51 2.70
C ASN A 102 -13.64 15.23 1.82
N ARG A 103 -13.76 14.05 1.19
CA ARG A 103 -14.85 13.69 0.28
C ARG A 103 -16.24 13.97 0.85
N PHE A 104 -16.47 13.69 2.13
CA PHE A 104 -17.76 13.93 2.79
C PHE A 104 -18.07 15.42 2.99
N SER A 105 -17.05 16.23 3.28
CA SER A 105 -17.24 17.69 3.39
C SER A 105 -17.56 18.30 2.03
N LEU A 106 -16.86 17.86 0.98
CA LEU A 106 -17.08 18.33 -0.38
C LEU A 106 -18.50 17.99 -0.86
N PHE A 107 -18.92 16.74 -0.67
CA PHE A 107 -20.26 16.28 -1.00
C PHE A 107 -21.33 17.05 -0.22
N HIS A 108 -21.18 17.16 1.10
CA HIS A 108 -22.15 17.85 1.95
C HIS A 108 -22.30 19.32 1.59
N LYS A 109 -21.20 20.04 1.33
CA LYS A 109 -21.24 21.43 0.86
C LYS A 109 -21.93 21.56 -0.49
N LYS A 110 -21.73 20.59 -1.41
CA LYS A 110 -22.34 20.63 -2.74
C LYS A 110 -23.87 20.44 -2.67
N VAL A 111 -24.33 19.50 -1.84
CA VAL A 111 -25.76 19.17 -1.67
C VAL A 111 -26.49 20.16 -0.78
N VAL A 112 -25.97 20.42 0.42
CA VAL A 112 -26.67 21.19 1.48
C VAL A 112 -26.33 22.69 1.41
N LYS A 113 -25.33 23.10 0.62
CA LYS A 113 -24.79 24.48 0.54
C LYS A 113 -24.29 25.05 1.88
N LYS A 114 -24.15 24.20 2.90
CA LYS A 114 -23.65 24.56 4.23
C LYS A 114 -22.46 23.69 4.60
N SER A 115 -21.67 24.17 5.57
CA SER A 115 -20.54 23.40 6.08
C SER A 115 -21.05 22.21 6.90
N PRO A 116 -20.37 21.05 6.85
CA PRO A 116 -20.76 19.90 7.65
C PRO A 116 -20.66 20.18 9.16
N GLY A 117 -21.52 19.52 9.94
CA GLY A 117 -21.57 19.65 11.39
C GLY A 117 -20.30 19.13 12.11
N VAL A 118 -20.26 19.36 13.43
CA VAL A 118 -19.10 19.07 14.29
C VAL A 118 -18.69 17.60 14.23
N PHE A 119 -19.65 16.66 14.24
CA PHE A 119 -19.37 15.22 14.18
C PHE A 119 -18.68 14.80 12.89
N THR A 120 -19.17 15.28 11.74
CA THR A 120 -18.56 15.00 10.43
C THR A 120 -17.16 15.59 10.34
N LYS A 121 -16.96 16.82 10.84
CA LYS A 121 -15.63 17.44 10.92
C LYS A 121 -14.67 16.62 11.80
N ARG A 122 -15.14 16.11 12.95
CA ARG A 122 -14.36 15.24 13.84
C ARG A 122 -13.97 13.93 13.17
N TYR A 123 -14.89 13.31 12.43
CA TYR A 123 -14.62 12.10 11.64
C TYR A 123 -13.54 12.36 10.56
N ILE A 124 -13.68 13.45 9.80
CA ILE A 124 -12.72 13.83 8.76
C ILE A 124 -11.32 14.01 9.36
N LYS A 125 -11.22 14.74 10.48
CA LYS A 125 -9.96 14.94 11.20
C LYS A 125 -9.32 13.62 11.63
N ARG A 126 -10.10 12.69 12.19
CA ARG A 126 -9.62 11.35 12.55
C ARG A 126 -9.15 10.57 11.32
N SER A 127 -9.88 10.64 10.21
CA SER A 127 -9.52 9.96 8.96
C SER A 127 -8.22 10.53 8.35
N GLN A 128 -7.99 11.85 8.45
CA GLN A 128 -6.74 12.49 8.05
C GLN A 128 -5.58 12.00 8.91
N GLN A 129 -5.72 12.05 10.23
CA GLN A 129 -4.70 11.57 11.17
C GLN A 129 -4.30 10.11 10.93
N LEU A 130 -5.26 9.24 10.61
CA LEU A 130 -4.98 7.85 10.24
C LEU A 130 -4.23 7.75 8.92
N SER A 131 -4.59 8.57 7.93
CA SER A 131 -3.88 8.66 6.65
C SER A 131 -2.44 9.13 6.84
N ASP A 132 -2.24 10.17 7.63
CA ASP A 132 -0.93 10.75 7.91
C ASP A 132 -0.08 9.78 8.74
N SER A 133 -0.69 9.06 9.68
CA SER A 133 0.01 8.02 10.44
C SER A 133 0.41 6.84 9.56
N ARG A 134 -0.43 6.42 8.60
CA ARG A 134 -0.04 5.42 7.58
C ARG A 134 1.11 5.93 6.71
N ARG A 135 1.05 7.18 6.28
CA ARG A 135 2.14 7.82 5.50
C ARG A 135 3.44 7.89 6.30
N ARG A 136 3.38 8.25 7.59
CA ARG A 136 4.54 8.31 8.50
C ARG A 136 5.12 6.93 8.83
N ARG A 137 4.29 5.88 8.84
CA ARG A 137 4.73 4.48 9.02
C ARG A 137 5.38 3.89 7.76
N GLN A 138 5.47 4.63 6.66
CA GLN A 138 6.34 4.26 5.55
C GLN A 138 7.78 4.50 6.00
N LEU A 139 8.39 3.45 6.56
CA LEU A 139 9.79 3.41 6.95
C LEU A 139 10.63 3.74 5.70
N PHE A 140 11.39 4.84 5.76
CA PHE A 140 12.31 5.30 4.71
C PHE A 140 11.70 5.96 3.45
N ALA A 141 10.66 6.80 3.59
CA ALA A 141 10.37 7.75 2.51
C ALA A 141 11.47 8.84 2.46
N THR A 142 12.55 8.60 1.71
CA THR A 142 13.37 9.73 1.23
C THR A 142 12.44 10.68 0.47
N PRO A 143 12.62 12.00 0.58
CA PRO A 143 11.90 12.90 -0.29
C PRO A 143 12.35 12.57 -1.70
N VAL A 144 11.53 11.83 -2.45
CA VAL A 144 11.73 11.69 -3.89
C VAL A 144 11.68 13.11 -4.39
N GLN A 145 12.85 13.69 -4.65
CA GLN A 145 12.95 14.78 -5.61
C GLN A 145 12.36 14.16 -6.87
N ARG A 146 11.07 14.41 -7.12
CA ARG A 146 10.50 14.15 -8.43
C ARG A 146 11.48 14.85 -9.34
N LEU A 147 12.27 14.09 -10.10
CA LEU A 147 12.94 14.63 -11.27
C LEU A 147 11.82 15.38 -11.98
N LYS A 148 11.91 16.71 -11.96
CA LYS A 148 11.03 17.55 -12.77
C LYS A 148 11.32 17.05 -14.17
N SER A 149 10.45 16.19 -14.68
CA SER A 149 10.34 15.94 -16.11
C SER A 149 10.41 17.32 -16.74
N LYS A 150 11.49 17.57 -17.48
CA LYS A 150 11.67 18.81 -18.24
C LYS A 150 10.33 19.07 -18.94
N ASN A 151 9.75 20.24 -18.67
CA ASN A 151 8.42 20.69 -19.08
C ASN A 151 7.83 19.91 -20.27
N LEU A 152 7.14 18.81 -19.96
CA LEU A 152 6.02 18.38 -20.77
C LEU A 152 4.82 18.83 -19.96
N LEU A 153 4.18 19.89 -20.47
CA LEU A 153 2.84 20.30 -20.10
C LEU A 153 1.90 19.12 -20.36
N VAL A 154 1.93 18.12 -19.49
CA VAL A 154 0.86 17.15 -19.38
C VAL A 154 -0.08 17.74 -18.35
N PRO A 155 -1.30 18.15 -18.73
CA PRO A 155 -2.26 18.63 -17.76
C PRO A 155 -2.39 17.55 -16.68
N MET A 156 -2.39 17.95 -15.40
CA MET A 156 -2.80 17.05 -14.32
C MET A 156 -4.19 16.52 -14.69
N ARG A 157 -4.25 15.35 -15.33
CA ARG A 157 -5.48 14.69 -15.66
C ARG A 157 -6.04 14.16 -14.35
N THR A 158 -6.82 15.01 -13.70
CA THR A 158 -7.97 14.57 -12.91
C THR A 158 -8.61 13.43 -13.69
N MET A 159 -8.72 12.25 -13.08
CA MET A 159 -9.46 11.15 -13.70
C MET A 159 -10.93 11.59 -13.72
N VAL A 160 -11.35 12.20 -14.82
CA VAL A 160 -12.73 12.54 -15.10
C VAL A 160 -13.32 11.29 -15.74
N LEU A 161 -14.33 10.69 -15.09
CA LEU A 161 -15.18 9.74 -15.79
C LEU A 161 -15.88 10.55 -16.89
N LEU A 162 -15.51 10.30 -18.14
CA LEU A 162 -16.32 10.74 -19.28
C LEU A 162 -17.66 10.00 -19.15
N THR A 163 -18.70 10.78 -18.84
CA THR A 163 -20.11 10.37 -18.89
C THR A 163 -20.51 10.03 -20.31
#